data_AF-A0A2G3JZ08-F1
#
_entry.id   AF-A0A2G3JZ08-F1
#
_cell.length_a   1.000
_cell.length_b   1.000
_cell.length_c   1.000
_cell.angle_alpha   90.00
_cell.angle_beta   90.00
_cell.angle_gamma   90.00
#
_symmetry.space_group_name_H-M   'P 1'
#
loop_
_entity.id
_entity.type
_entity.pdbx_description
1 polymer ?
#
loop_
_entity_poly.entity_id
_entity_poly.type
_entity_poly.pdbx_seq_one_letter_code
_entity_poly.pdbx_strand_id
1 'polypeptide(L)'
;MNLKERPATIFLATTLLMINMSGCEKPNNAASVEAPAPSPSNDYALSPEELKSVTFLAENGDVGAMKKLADFYSIFNEDDEKGLYWLERAGDAGDVNARQFLLGHYAASKQPEKRKYGGELKKRWIQ
;
A
#
# COMPACT_ATOMS: atom_id res chain seq x y z
N MET A 1 -59.61 6.15 -19.04
CA MET A 1 -59.68 5.72 -17.62
C MET A 1 -58.49 6.36 -16.93
N ASN A 2 -58.57 7.61 -16.46
CA ASN A 2 -59.25 8.12 -15.26
C ASN A 2 -58.88 7.40 -13.94
N LEU A 3 -58.19 8.16 -13.07
CA LEU A 3 -58.38 8.30 -11.61
C LEU A 3 -57.73 7.19 -10.73
N LYS A 4 -57.10 7.44 -9.57
CA LYS A 4 -57.10 8.58 -8.63
C LYS A 4 -56.29 8.18 -7.38
N GLU A 5 -55.47 9.11 -6.87
CA GLU A 5 -55.15 9.44 -5.45
C GLU A 5 -54.82 8.28 -4.47
N ARG A 6 -53.59 8.14 -3.95
CA ARG A 6 -52.97 8.81 -2.76
C ARG A 6 -53.16 8.05 -1.40
N PRO A 7 -52.26 8.29 -0.41
CA PRO A 7 -51.78 7.34 0.60
C PRO A 7 -52.42 7.52 1.99
N ALA A 8 -52.22 6.58 2.93
CA ALA A 8 -52.43 6.86 4.36
C ALA A 8 -51.75 5.84 5.31
N THR A 9 -50.93 6.39 6.22
CA THR A 9 -50.75 6.00 7.66
C THR A 9 -50.18 4.60 7.97
N ILE A 10 -49.27 4.40 8.93
CA ILE A 10 -49.35 4.79 10.35
C ILE A 10 -47.93 4.96 10.92
N PHE A 11 -47.70 6.09 11.59
CA PHE A 11 -46.63 6.29 12.57
C PHE A 11 -47.14 5.78 13.92
N LEU A 12 -46.42 4.91 14.64
CA LEU A 12 -46.53 4.79 16.11
C LEU A 12 -45.48 3.87 16.75
N ALA A 13 -44.89 4.42 17.82
CA ALA A 13 -44.29 3.79 19.00
C ALA A 13 -43.02 2.92 18.80
N THR A 14 -41.81 3.45 18.99
CA THR A 14 -41.11 3.64 20.29
C THR A 14 -40.95 2.37 21.14
N THR A 15 -39.67 2.12 21.46
CA THR A 15 -39.07 1.27 22.51
C THR A 15 -39.04 -0.25 22.31
N LEU A 16 -37.86 -0.77 21.93
CA LEU A 16 -37.21 -1.81 22.73
C LEU A 16 -35.67 -1.74 22.58
N LEU A 17 -35.02 -1.24 23.62
CA LEU A 17 -33.59 -1.39 23.86
C LEU A 17 -33.37 -2.74 24.58
N MET A 18 -32.64 -3.66 23.96
CA MET A 18 -31.88 -4.78 24.58
C MET A 18 -30.81 -5.18 23.54
N ILE A 19 -29.55 -4.73 23.64
CA ILE A 19 -28.44 -5.29 24.42
C ILE A 19 -28.09 -6.74 24.05
N ASN A 20 -26.83 -6.90 23.61
CA ASN A 20 -25.99 -8.11 23.59
C ASN A 20 -26.31 -9.19 22.52
N MET A 21 -25.36 -9.85 21.86
CA MET A 21 -23.95 -10.13 22.17
C MET A 21 -23.11 -10.12 20.88
N SER A 22 -21.81 -9.86 21.06
CA SER A 22 -20.75 -10.17 20.12
C SER A 22 -20.90 -11.57 19.49
N GLY A 23 -20.96 -11.60 18.16
CA GLY A 23 -20.77 -12.80 17.35
C GLY A 23 -19.66 -12.55 16.33
N CYS A 24 -18.42 -12.42 16.79
CA CYS A 24 -17.28 -12.55 15.89
C CYS A 24 -17.13 -14.04 15.58
N GLU A 25 -17.85 -14.54 14.58
CA GLU A 25 -17.62 -15.87 14.05
C GLU A 25 -16.31 -15.84 13.26
N LYS A 26 -15.24 -16.33 13.90
CA LYS A 26 -14.02 -16.68 13.19
C LYS A 26 -14.29 -17.95 12.40
N PRO A 27 -14.24 -17.97 11.06
CA PRO A 27 -14.06 -19.22 10.36
C PRO A 27 -12.64 -19.70 10.64
N ASN A 28 -12.56 -20.72 11.49
CA ASN A 28 -11.39 -21.55 11.70
C ASN A 28 -11.19 -22.40 10.44
N ASN A 29 -10.49 -21.90 9.43
CA ASN A 29 -9.77 -22.77 8.51
C ASN A 29 -8.34 -22.93 9.02
N ALA A 30 -8.17 -23.91 9.91
CA ALA A 30 -6.90 -24.56 10.14
C ALA A 30 -6.49 -25.27 8.84
N ALA A 31 -5.95 -24.51 7.89
CA ALA A 31 -4.96 -25.01 6.96
C ALA A 31 -3.62 -24.59 7.56
N SER A 32 -2.98 -25.53 8.23
CA SER A 32 -1.61 -25.40 8.70
C SER A 32 -0.71 -25.16 7.49
N VAL A 33 -0.52 -23.90 7.12
CA VAL A 33 0.78 -23.48 6.57
C VAL A 33 1.70 -23.44 7.78
N GLU A 34 2.32 -24.58 8.08
CA GLU A 34 3.56 -24.57 8.85
C GLU A 34 4.48 -23.57 8.13
N ALA A 35 4.65 -22.40 8.74
CA ALA A 35 5.67 -21.46 8.31
C ALA A 35 7.00 -22.23 8.38
N PRO A 36 7.71 -22.41 7.25
CA PRO A 36 9.01 -23.07 7.30
C PRO A 36 9.89 -22.29 8.28
N ALA A 37 10.59 -23.04 9.15
CA ALA A 37 11.49 -22.50 10.17
C ALA A 37 12.38 -21.38 9.59
N PRO A 38 12.68 -20.30 10.34
CA PRO A 38 13.48 -19.19 9.83
C PRO A 38 14.87 -19.67 9.43
N SER A 39 15.05 -19.87 8.13
CA SER A 39 16.32 -20.09 7.45
C SER A 39 16.96 -18.74 7.11
N PRO A 40 18.29 -18.66 6.97
CA PRO A 40 19.05 -17.42 7.14
C PRO A 40 18.64 -16.34 6.12
N SER A 41 18.02 -15.28 6.65
CA SER A 41 17.98 -13.89 6.16
C SER A 41 17.95 -13.69 4.63
N ASN A 42 16.87 -14.16 4.01
CA ASN A 42 16.37 -13.64 2.73
C ASN A 42 15.30 -12.58 3.01
N ASP A 43 15.60 -11.58 3.85
CA ASP A 43 14.59 -10.64 4.40
C ASP A 43 13.80 -9.88 3.33
N TYR A 44 14.35 -9.81 2.11
CA TYR A 44 13.77 -9.10 0.97
C TYR A 44 13.18 -10.01 -0.11
N ALA A 45 13.37 -11.32 -0.05
CA ALA A 45 12.81 -12.23 -1.05
C ALA A 45 11.28 -12.32 -0.89
N LEU A 46 10.55 -12.13 -1.99
CA LEU A 46 9.10 -12.27 -2.03
C LEU A 46 8.73 -13.48 -2.89
N SER A 47 7.85 -14.34 -2.37
CA SER A 47 7.18 -15.36 -3.20
C SER A 47 6.27 -14.68 -4.24
N PRO A 48 5.87 -15.38 -5.33
CA PRO A 48 4.98 -14.80 -6.33
C PRO A 48 3.63 -14.31 -5.77
N GLU A 49 3.10 -14.98 -4.75
CA GLU A 49 1.83 -14.61 -4.10
C GLU A 49 2.00 -13.35 -3.25
N GLU A 50 3.07 -13.28 -2.46
CA GLU A 50 3.41 -12.09 -1.68
C GLU A 50 3.70 -10.90 -2.58
N LEU A 51 4.48 -11.10 -3.66
CA LEU A 51 4.77 -10.05 -4.63
C LEU A 51 3.49 -9.46 -5.21
N LYS A 52 2.51 -10.31 -5.56
CA LYS A 52 1.20 -9.86 -6.05
C LYS A 52 0.44 -9.04 -4.99
N SER A 53 0.40 -9.53 -3.75
CA SER A 53 -0.29 -8.84 -2.64
C SER A 53 0.37 -7.49 -2.31
N VAL A 54 1.70 -7.46 -2.20
CA VAL A 54 2.48 -6.26 -1.92
C VAL A 54 2.34 -5.25 -3.08
N THR A 55 2.37 -5.72 -4.34
CA THR A 55 2.15 -4.85 -5.51
C THR A 55 0.78 -4.20 -5.45
N PHE A 56 -0.27 -4.97 -5.16
CA PHE A 56 -1.62 -4.42 -5.02
C PHE A 56 -1.68 -3.34 -3.92
N LEU A 57 -1.08 -3.57 -2.74
CA LEU A 57 -1.06 -2.58 -1.67
C LEU A 57 -0.30 -1.31 -2.07
N ALA A 58 0.87 -1.47 -2.70
CA ALA A 58 1.68 -0.35 -3.17
C ALA A 58 0.96 0.48 -4.24
N GLU A 59 0.23 -0.17 -5.15
CA GLU A 59 -0.60 0.52 -6.15
C GLU A 59 -1.73 1.32 -5.52
N ASN A 60 -2.26 0.86 -4.38
CA ASN A 60 -3.29 1.55 -3.59
C ASN A 60 -2.73 2.60 -2.62
N GLY A 61 -1.45 2.93 -2.69
CA GLY A 61 -0.85 4.01 -1.90
C GLY A 61 -0.20 3.59 -0.59
N ASP A 62 -0.10 2.29 -0.30
CA ASP A 62 0.60 1.82 0.89
C ASP A 62 2.11 2.05 0.76
N VAL A 63 2.63 3.01 1.54
CA VAL A 63 4.04 3.40 1.55
C VAL A 63 4.94 2.25 2.02
N GLY A 64 4.49 1.44 2.98
CA GLY A 64 5.26 0.30 3.46
C GLY A 64 5.45 -0.76 2.37
N ALA A 65 4.40 -1.04 1.61
CA ALA A 65 4.42 -1.93 0.48
C ALA A 65 5.31 -1.40 -0.66
N MET A 66 5.26 -0.11 -0.97
CA MET A 66 6.16 0.51 -1.95
C MET A 66 7.63 0.33 -1.56
N LYS A 67 7.97 0.55 -0.28
CA LYS A 67 9.34 0.35 0.22
C LYS A 67 9.76 -1.12 0.16
N LYS A 68 8.85 -2.05 0.49
CA LYS A 68 9.12 -3.48 0.36
C LYS A 68 9.41 -3.88 -1.09
N LEU A 69 8.69 -3.31 -2.06
CA LEU A 69 8.98 -3.52 -3.49
C LEU A 69 10.30 -2.88 -3.91
N ALA A 70 10.60 -1.69 -3.39
CA ALA A 70 11.89 -1.06 -3.65
C ALA A 70 13.06 -1.95 -3.21
N ASP A 71 13.00 -2.46 -1.97
CA ASP A 71 14.04 -3.34 -1.45
C ASP A 71 14.09 -4.67 -2.21
N PHE A 72 12.94 -5.28 -2.53
CA PHE A 72 12.90 -6.50 -3.35
C PHE A 72 13.57 -6.28 -4.71
N TYR A 73 13.23 -5.19 -5.42
CA TYR A 73 13.79 -4.96 -6.75
C TYR A 73 15.26 -4.59 -6.70
N SER A 74 15.70 -3.71 -5.80
CA SER A 74 17.11 -3.31 -5.70
C SER A 74 18.01 -4.42 -5.17
N ILE A 75 17.57 -5.18 -4.17
CA ILE A 75 18.44 -6.13 -3.44
C ILE A 75 18.32 -7.54 -4.02
N PHE A 76 17.10 -8.03 -4.25
CA PHE A 76 16.88 -9.43 -4.63
C PHE A 76 16.82 -9.63 -6.14
N ASN A 77 16.17 -8.71 -6.87
CA ASN A 77 16.07 -8.79 -8.33
C ASN A 77 17.20 -8.05 -9.06
N GLU A 78 18.04 -7.32 -8.34
CA GLU A 78 19.12 -6.47 -8.87
C GLU A 78 18.66 -5.49 -9.97
N ASP A 79 17.40 -5.04 -9.87
CA ASP A 79 16.76 -4.07 -10.76
C ASP A 79 16.63 -2.72 -10.04
N ASP A 80 17.75 -2.01 -10.00
CA ASP A 80 17.84 -0.70 -9.34
C ASP A 80 16.87 0.33 -9.92
N GLU A 81 16.62 0.30 -11.24
CA GLU A 81 15.70 1.26 -11.86
C GLU A 81 14.28 1.06 -11.34
N LYS A 82 13.84 -0.19 -11.22
CA LYS A 82 12.53 -0.51 -10.67
C LYS A 82 12.46 -0.29 -9.15
N GLY A 83 13.57 -0.49 -8.44
CA GLY A 83 13.67 -0.12 -7.03
C GLY A 83 13.51 1.38 -6.81
N LEU A 84 14.23 2.19 -7.58
CA LEU A 84 14.13 3.66 -7.56
C LEU A 84 12.73 4.14 -7.94
N TYR A 85 12.07 3.50 -8.90
CA TYR A 85 10.68 3.79 -9.26
C TYR A 85 9.74 3.68 -8.06
N TRP A 86 9.84 2.60 -7.27
CA TRP A 86 8.99 2.44 -6.10
C TRP A 86 9.34 3.39 -4.95
N LEU A 87 10.63 3.73 -4.77
CA LEU A 87 11.03 4.79 -3.85
C LEU A 87 10.47 6.15 -4.28
N GLU A 88 10.41 6.43 -5.58
CA GLU A 88 9.87 7.68 -6.08
C GLU A 88 8.39 7.80 -5.74
N ARG A 89 7.64 6.71 -5.95
CA ARG A 89 6.23 6.63 -5.55
C ARG A 89 6.03 6.77 -4.04
N ALA A 90 6.90 6.15 -3.23
CA ALA A 90 6.87 6.33 -1.78
C ALA A 90 7.12 7.80 -1.39
N GLY A 91 8.06 8.46 -2.08
CA GLY A 91 8.31 9.89 -1.93
C GLY A 91 7.11 10.75 -2.31
N ASP A 92 6.44 10.44 -3.41
CA ASP A 92 5.20 11.12 -3.83
C ASP A 92 4.07 10.95 -2.80
N ALA A 93 3.98 9.77 -2.18
CA ALA A 93 3.04 9.48 -1.09
C ALA A 93 3.44 10.10 0.27
N GLY A 94 4.58 10.78 0.37
CA GLY A 94 5.00 11.52 1.57
C GLY A 94 6.13 10.88 2.38
N ASP A 95 6.72 9.77 1.95
CA ASP A 95 7.82 9.13 2.69
C ASP A 95 9.10 9.98 2.60
N VAL A 96 9.43 10.64 3.71
CA VAL A 96 10.58 11.55 3.81
C VAL A 96 11.92 10.82 3.59
N ASN A 97 12.02 9.57 4.03
CA ASN A 97 13.25 8.78 3.89
C ASN A 97 13.53 8.45 2.42
N ALA A 98 12.50 8.05 1.67
CA ALA A 98 12.58 7.78 0.24
C ALA A 98 12.94 9.06 -0.55
N ARG A 99 12.33 10.20 -0.18
CA ARG A 99 12.71 11.50 -0.75
C ARG A 99 14.19 11.80 -0.51
N GLN A 100 14.64 11.70 0.74
CA GLN A 100 16.03 11.99 1.11
C GLN A 100 17.01 11.07 0.36
N PHE A 101 16.70 9.78 0.28
CA PHE A 101 17.50 8.81 -0.45
C PHE A 101 17.62 9.19 -1.93
N LEU A 102 16.51 9.44 -2.63
CA LEU A 102 16.50 9.77 -4.05
C LEU A 102 17.21 11.09 -4.35
N LEU A 103 16.99 12.12 -3.52
CA LEU A 103 17.70 13.39 -3.68
C LEU A 103 19.21 13.21 -3.53
N GLY A 104 19.65 12.39 -2.57
CA GLY A 104 21.06 12.05 -2.40
C GLY A 104 21.62 11.27 -3.60
N HIS A 105 20.90 10.23 -4.03
CA HIS A 105 21.27 9.38 -5.17
C HIS A 105 21.48 10.21 -6.45
N TYR A 106 20.49 11.04 -6.80
CA TYR A 106 20.56 11.83 -8.03
C TYR A 106 21.55 13.00 -7.93
N ALA A 107 21.72 13.62 -6.77
CA ALA A 107 22.71 14.69 -6.59
C ALA A 107 24.15 14.19 -6.73
N ALA A 108 24.44 12.96 -6.27
CA ALA A 108 25.75 12.33 -6.38
C ALA A 108 26.06 11.79 -7.79
N SER A 109 25.08 11.77 -8.70
CA SER A 109 25.27 11.21 -10.04
C SER A 109 26.25 12.02 -10.88
N LYS A 110 27.14 11.34 -11.61
CA LYS A 110 28.03 11.97 -12.59
C LYS A 110 27.28 12.47 -13.83
N GLN A 111 26.12 11.89 -14.10
CA GLN A 111 25.25 12.19 -15.23
C GLN A 111 24.46 13.50 -15.01
N PRO A 112 24.64 14.54 -15.85
CA PRO A 112 23.95 15.82 -15.68
C PRO A 112 22.42 15.70 -15.77
N GLU A 113 21.90 14.78 -16.58
CA GLU A 113 20.49 14.47 -16.73
C GLU A 113 19.89 13.92 -15.43
N LYS A 114 20.58 12.99 -14.76
CA LYS A 114 20.15 12.44 -13.46
C LYS A 114 20.15 13.52 -12.37
N ARG A 115 21.17 14.39 -12.35
CA ARG A 115 21.21 15.54 -11.42
C ARG A 115 20.06 16.51 -11.66
N LYS A 116 19.76 16.81 -12.93
CA LYS A 116 18.62 17.65 -13.31
C LYS A 116 17.31 17.05 -12.83
N TYR A 117 17.11 15.74 -13.05
CA TYR A 117 15.94 15.01 -12.60
C TYR A 117 15.75 15.07 -11.07
N GLY A 118 16.82 14.86 -10.30
CA GLY A 118 16.76 15.05 -8.84
C GLY A 118 16.33 16.46 -8.42
N GLY A 119 16.72 17.49 -9.17
CA GLY A 119 16.25 18.86 -8.99
C GLY A 119 14.76 19.06 -9.29
N GLU A 120 14.21 18.32 -10.25
CA GLU A 120 12.78 18.31 -10.58
C GLU A 120 11.97 17.60 -9.49
N LEU A 121 12.44 16.45 -9.01
CA LEU A 121 11.85 15.75 -7.86
C LEU A 121 11.80 16.63 -6.61
N LYS A 122 12.89 17.34 -6.32
CA LYS A 122 12.95 18.28 -5.19
C LYS A 122 11.87 19.36 -5.31
N LYS A 123 11.68 19.95 -6.49
CA LYS A 123 10.61 20.94 -6.71
C LYS A 123 9.22 20.30 -6.59
N ARG A 124 9.05 19.06 -7.07
CA ARG A 124 7.79 18.32 -6.97
C ARG A 124 7.34 18.15 -5.52
N TRP A 125 8.26 17.83 -4.61
CA TRP A 125 7.96 17.50 -3.21
C TRP A 125 7.92 18.68 -2.23
N ILE A 126 8.25 19.90 -2.66
CA ILE A 126 8.23 21.12 -1.83
C ILE A 126 6.84 21.79 -1.84
N GLN A 127 5.95 21.38 -2.75
CA GLN A 127 4.57 21.85 -2.85
C GLN A 127 3.73 21.36 -1.66
#